data_AF-A0A1Q9S5T7-F1
#
_entry.id   AF-A0A1Q9S5T7-F1
#
_cell.length_a   1.000
_cell.length_b   1.000
_cell.length_c   1.000
_cell.angle_alpha   90.00
_cell.angle_beta   90.00
_cell.angle_gamma   90.00
#
_symmetry.space_group_name_H-M   'P 1'
#
loop_
_entity.id
_entity.type
_entity.pdbx_description
1 polymer ?
#
loop_
_entity_poly.entity_id
_entity_poly.type
_entity_poly.pdbx_seq_one_letter_code
_entity_poly.pdbx_strand_id
1 'polypeptide(L)'
;MRPGARGEQGLPGTAEGDIEQRFRRAGLEDVIAGSLLAEADYTGFDDFWDPFTYRVGPAGQYLASLPPELRACVRAGCREMLPDGPFSLDARAWYAAGSVPAAR
;
A
#
# COMPACT_ATOMS: atom_id res chain seq x y z
N MET A 1 14.23 2.35 5.45
CA MET A 1 13.67 1.29 6.33
C MET A 1 14.81 0.56 7.01
N ARG A 2 14.76 0.27 8.31
CA ARG A 2 15.79 -0.58 8.94
C ARG A 2 15.82 -1.94 8.22
N PRO A 3 16.98 -2.51 7.90
CA PRO A 3 17.07 -3.89 7.43
C PRO A 3 16.34 -4.80 8.43
N GLY A 4 15.30 -5.51 7.98
CA GLY A 4 14.51 -6.41 8.82
C GLY A 4 13.27 -5.82 9.51
N ALA A 5 12.92 -4.55 9.30
CA ALA A 5 11.58 -4.09 9.67
C ALA A 5 10.53 -4.90 8.89
N ARG A 6 9.46 -5.37 9.55
CA ARG A 6 8.42 -6.14 8.88
C ARG A 6 7.64 -5.21 7.96
N GLY A 7 7.89 -5.32 6.66
CA GLY A 7 7.07 -4.67 5.65
C GLY A 7 5.69 -5.29 5.54
N GLU A 8 4.86 -4.68 4.71
CA GLU A 8 3.48 -5.14 4.50
C GLU A 8 3.40 -6.45 3.71
N GLN A 9 4.50 -6.88 3.10
CA GLN A 9 4.57 -7.99 2.16
C GLN A 9 4.09 -9.35 2.73
N GLY A 10 4.01 -9.47 4.07
CA GLY A 10 3.49 -10.67 4.74
C GLY A 10 2.06 -10.53 5.26
N LEU A 11 1.34 -9.46 4.92
CA LEU A 11 -0.05 -9.26 5.31
C LEU A 11 -1.00 -9.94 4.29
N PRO A 12 -2.21 -10.33 4.71
CA PRO A 12 -3.23 -10.81 3.78
C PRO A 12 -3.49 -9.80 2.66
N GLY A 13 -3.52 -10.28 1.41
CA GLY A 13 -3.85 -9.51 0.22
C GLY A 13 -2.71 -8.69 -0.37
N THR A 14 -1.48 -8.80 0.15
CA THR A 14 -0.35 -7.96 -0.32
C THR A 14 0.49 -8.60 -1.42
N ALA A 15 0.12 -9.77 -1.91
CA ALA A 15 0.83 -10.50 -2.95
C ALA A 15 -0.13 -11.04 -4.02
N GLU A 16 0.40 -11.21 -5.23
CA GLU A 16 -0.31 -11.81 -6.35
C GLU A 16 -0.87 -13.18 -5.97
N GLY A 17 -2.15 -13.41 -6.30
CA GLY A 17 -2.83 -14.68 -6.02
C GLY A 17 -3.18 -14.97 -4.55
N ASP A 18 -2.75 -14.16 -3.57
CA ASP A 18 -3.09 -14.42 -2.16
C ASP A 18 -4.60 -14.30 -1.89
N ILE A 19 -5.24 -13.26 -2.45
CA ILE A 19 -6.69 -13.05 -2.32
C ILE A 19 -7.46 -14.19 -3.01
N GLU A 20 -7.00 -14.60 -4.20
CA GLU A 20 -7.57 -15.70 -4.97
C GLU A 20 -7.54 -17.02 -4.19
N GLN A 21 -6.38 -17.36 -3.62
CA GLN A 21 -6.21 -18.56 -2.81
C GLN A 21 -7.13 -18.55 -1.58
N ARG A 22 -7.31 -17.40 -0.94
CA ARG A 22 -8.23 -17.23 0.19
C ARG A 22 -9.69 -17.45 -0.22
N PHE A 23 -10.11 -16.89 -1.36
CA PHE A 23 -11.47 -17.06 -1.87
C PHE A 23 -11.77 -18.52 -2.20
N ARG A 24 -10.85 -19.22 -2.89
CA ARG A 24 -10.99 -20.65 -3.18
C ARG A 24 -11.06 -21.50 -1.90
N ARG A 25 -10.22 -21.20 -0.90
CA ARG A 25 -10.27 -21.89 0.40
C ARG A 25 -11.57 -21.65 1.17
N ALA A 26 -12.21 -20.50 0.96
CA ALA A 26 -13.52 -20.18 1.52
C ALA A 26 -14.69 -20.82 0.74
N GLY A 27 -14.42 -21.52 -0.36
CA GLY A 27 -15.44 -22.22 -1.15
C GLY A 27 -16.18 -21.33 -2.17
N LEU A 28 -15.63 -20.16 -2.51
CA LEU A 28 -16.18 -19.36 -3.60
C LEU A 28 -15.91 -20.03 -4.95
N GLU A 29 -16.87 -19.89 -5.87
CA GLU A 29 -16.81 -20.37 -7.24
C GLU A 29 -16.46 -19.23 -8.22
N ASP A 30 -16.13 -19.59 -9.47
CA ASP A 30 -15.80 -18.66 -10.56
C ASP A 30 -14.77 -17.57 -10.19
N VAL A 31 -13.80 -17.94 -9.34
CA VAL A 31 -12.83 -16.97 -8.81
C VAL A 31 -11.90 -16.49 -9.92
N ILE A 32 -11.98 -15.19 -10.23
CA ILE A 32 -11.03 -14.46 -11.05
C ILE A 32 -10.16 -13.56 -10.16
N ALA A 33 -8.91 -13.34 -10.58
CA ALA A 33 -7.98 -12.50 -9.85
C ALA A 33 -7.00 -11.80 -10.79
N GLY A 34 -6.36 -10.76 -10.27
CA GLY A 34 -5.34 -10.03 -11.00
C GLY A 34 -4.83 -8.81 -10.23
N SER A 35 -4.32 -7.84 -10.99
CA SER A 35 -3.94 -6.53 -10.45
C SER A 35 -4.69 -5.40 -11.14
N LEU A 36 -4.88 -4.32 -10.40
CA LEU A 36 -5.35 -3.03 -10.87
C LEU A 36 -4.19 -2.05 -10.76
N LEU A 37 -3.99 -1.24 -11.79
CA LEU A 37 -3.12 -0.07 -11.76
C LEU A 37 -4.01 1.16 -11.61
N ALA A 38 -3.73 1.98 -10.61
CA ALA A 38 -4.36 3.27 -10.41
C ALA A 38 -3.27 4.34 -10.38
N GLU A 39 -3.54 5.50 -10.94
CA GLU A 39 -2.63 6.65 -10.89
C GLU A 39 -3.14 7.62 -9.82
N ALA A 40 -2.23 8.13 -9.00
CA ALA A 40 -2.51 9.11 -7.97
C ALA A 40 -1.77 10.41 -8.30
N ASP A 41 -2.53 11.47 -8.56
CA ASP A 41 -2.01 12.81 -8.80
C ASP A 41 -1.79 13.55 -7.48
N TYR A 42 -0.64 14.19 -7.35
CA TYR A 42 -0.27 15.04 -6.23
C TYR A 42 0.03 16.45 -6.72
N THR A 43 -0.48 17.45 -6.01
CA THR A 43 -0.22 18.86 -6.31
C THR A 43 1.20 19.29 -5.96
N GLY A 44 1.89 18.50 -5.12
CA GLY A 44 3.28 18.71 -4.73
C GLY A 44 3.69 17.80 -3.58
N PHE A 45 4.88 18.03 -3.03
CA PHE A 45 5.44 17.18 -1.99
C PHE A 45 4.63 17.12 -0.70
N ASP A 46 4.09 18.26 -0.24
CA ASP A 46 3.34 18.28 1.02
C ASP A 46 2.04 17.47 0.91
N ASP A 47 1.36 17.53 -0.24
CA ASP A 47 0.18 16.71 -0.56
C ASP A 47 0.49 15.19 -0.51
N PHE A 48 1.67 14.80 -1.01
CA PHE A 48 2.18 13.43 -0.86
C PHE A 48 2.56 13.09 0.59
N TRP A 49 3.15 14.03 1.33
CA TRP A 49 3.76 13.78 2.64
C TRP A 49 2.73 13.75 3.79
N ASP A 50 1.75 14.63 3.76
CA ASP A 50 0.80 14.84 4.85
C ASP A 50 0.07 13.57 5.30
N PRO A 51 -0.39 12.67 4.40
CA PRO A 51 -1.03 11.41 4.79
C PRO A 51 -0.17 10.52 5.72
N PHE A 52 1.16 10.53 5.57
CA PHE A 52 2.05 9.75 6.43
C PHE A 52 2.08 10.28 7.88
N THR A 53 1.79 11.57 8.08
CA THR A 53 1.76 12.20 9.41
C THR A 53 0.54 11.78 10.23
N TYR A 54 -0.53 11.34 9.57
CA TYR A 54 -1.76 10.86 10.20
C TYR A 54 -1.67 9.43 10.73
N ARG A 55 -0.49 8.79 10.65
CA ARG A 55 -0.22 7.43 11.12
C ARG A 55 -1.05 6.36 10.40
N VAL A 56 -1.50 6.67 9.18
CA VAL A 56 -2.25 5.73 8.35
C VAL A 56 -1.30 4.67 7.83
N GLY A 57 -1.71 3.41 8.03
CA GLY A 57 -0.96 2.25 7.58
C GLY A 57 0.40 2.05 8.28
N PRO A 58 1.05 0.90 8.03
CA PRO A 58 2.37 0.57 8.55
C PRO A 58 3.45 1.63 8.31
N ALA A 59 3.47 2.30 7.16
CA ALA A 59 4.43 3.37 6.86
C ALA A 59 4.27 4.58 7.80
N GLY A 60 3.04 5.09 7.99
CA GLY A 60 2.77 6.21 8.90
C GLY A 60 2.98 5.83 10.36
N GLN A 61 2.63 4.61 10.76
CA GLN A 61 2.91 4.09 12.11
C GLN A 61 4.42 4.01 12.38
N TYR A 62 5.20 3.54 11.41
CA TYR A 62 6.66 3.50 11.52
C TYR A 62 7.25 4.90 11.64
N LEU A 63 6.83 5.83 10.79
CA LEU A 63 7.30 7.23 10.84
C LEU A 63 7.03 7.85 12.22
N ALA A 64 5.84 7.63 12.79
CA ALA A 64 5.48 8.12 14.12
C ALA A 64 6.31 7.49 15.26
N SER A 65 6.83 6.28 15.07
CA SER A 65 7.70 5.62 16.06
C SER A 65 9.12 6.18 16.13
N LEU A 66 9.54 6.95 15.12
CA LEU A 66 10.89 7.49 15.04
C LEU A 66 11.08 8.73 15.95
N PRO A 67 12.29 8.97 16.48
CA PRO A 67 12.69 10.26 17.04
C PRO A 67 12.47 11.42 16.04
N PRO A 68 12.21 12.66 16.50
CA PRO A 68 11.96 13.82 15.64
C PRO A 68 13.05 14.05 14.59
N GLU A 69 14.31 13.84 14.93
CA GLU A 69 15.47 14.05 14.07
C GLU A 69 15.46 13.06 12.90
N LEU A 70 15.12 11.80 13.18
CA LEU A 70 15.01 10.77 12.14
C LEU A 70 13.78 10.99 11.26
N ARG A 71 12.67 11.52 11.80
CA ARG A 71 11.52 11.94 10.98
C ARG A 71 11.91 13.04 9.99
N ALA A 72 12.67 14.04 10.45
CA ALA A 72 13.17 15.11 9.58
C ALA A 72 14.08 14.58 8.47
N CYS A 73 15.00 13.66 8.79
CA CYS A 73 15.85 13.01 7.80
C CYS A 73 15.03 12.22 6.76
N VAL A 74 14.01 11.48 7.17
CA VAL A 74 13.12 10.75 6.23
C VAL A 74 12.39 11.73 5.33
N ARG A 75 11.82 12.82 5.88
CA ARG A 75 11.15 13.85 5.08
C ARG A 75 12.08 14.47 4.05
N ALA A 76 13.29 14.83 4.46
CA ALA A 76 14.30 15.42 3.58
C ALA A 76 14.69 14.45 2.45
N GLY A 77 14.95 13.18 2.77
CA GLY A 77 15.26 12.17 1.76
C GLY A 77 14.11 11.94 0.77
N CYS A 78 12.87 11.89 1.24
CA CYS A 78 11.72 11.82 0.33
C CYS A 78 11.61 13.06 -0.56
N ARG A 79 11.93 14.26 -0.04
CA ARG A 79 11.89 15.49 -0.82
C ARG A 79 12.92 15.49 -1.94
N GLU A 80 14.12 14.97 -1.69
CA GLU A 80 15.19 14.88 -2.70
C GLU A 80 14.86 13.88 -3.83
N MET A 81 14.05 12.86 -3.54
CA MET A 81 13.68 11.83 -4.52
C MET A 81 12.49 12.20 -5.41
N LEU A 82 11.71 13.20 -5.01
CA LEU A 82 10.48 13.59 -5.68
C LEU A 82 10.66 14.89 -6.46
N PRO A 83 9.93 15.07 -7.57
CA PRO A 83 10.01 16.29 -8.37
C PRO A 83 9.53 17.54 -7.61
N ASP A 84 9.93 18.70 -8.14
CA ASP A 84 9.34 19.98 -7.77
C ASP A 84 8.01 20.17 -8.51
N GLY A 85 6.97 20.64 -7.80
CA GLY A 85 5.64 20.86 -8.38
C GLY A 85 4.79 19.58 -8.46
N PRO A 86 3.70 19.61 -9.25
CA PRO A 86 2.78 18.48 -9.39
C PRO A 86 3.41 17.25 -10.03
N PHE A 87 3.00 16.06 -9.61
CA PHE A 87 3.45 14.79 -10.15
C PHE A 87 2.45 13.67 -9.90
N SER A 88 2.62 12.55 -10.59
CA SER A 88 1.74 11.38 -10.48
C SER A 88 2.55 10.14 -10.11
N LEU A 89 1.94 9.24 -9.32
CA LEU A 89 2.52 7.96 -8.95
C LEU A 89 1.55 6.82 -9.25
N ASP A 90 2.08 5.75 -9.84
CA ASP A 90 1.34 4.51 -10.03
C ASP A 90 1.23 3.73 -8.72
N ALA A 91 0.00 3.32 -8.40
CA ALA A 91 -0.34 2.40 -7.33
C ALA A 91 -0.88 1.08 -7.92
N ARG A 92 -0.36 -0.04 -7.42
CA ARG A 92 -0.87 -1.38 -7.77
C ARG A 92 -1.69 -1.95 -6.62
N ALA A 93 -2.88 -2.43 -6.92
CA ALA A 93 -3.71 -3.21 -6.01
C ALA A 93 -3.90 -4.64 -6.55
N TRP A 94 -3.89 -5.64 -5.65
CA TRP A 94 -4.30 -7.00 -5.98
C TRP A 94 -5.80 -7.16 -5.75
N TYR A 95 -6.49 -7.88 -6.63
CA TYR A 95 -7.92 -8.14 -6.48
C TYR A 95 -8.24 -9.62 -6.73
N ALA A 96 -9.35 -10.07 -6.16
CA ALA A 96 -10.07 -11.26 -6.59
C ALA A 96 -11.58 -11.03 -6.47
N ALA A 97 -12.35 -11.68 -7.33
CA ALA A 97 -13.81 -11.69 -7.31
C ALA A 97 -14.27 -13.13 -7.54
N GLY A 98 -15.33 -13.55 -6.85
CA GLY A 98 -15.93 -14.88 -6.99
C GLY A 98 -17.38 -14.88 -6.52
N SER A 99 -18.11 -15.94 -6.81
CA SER A 99 -19.51 -16.13 -6.45
C SER A 99 -19.65 -17.07 -5.25
N VAL A 100 -20.71 -16.90 -4.46
CA VAL A 100 -21.09 -17.90 -3.45
C VAL A 100 -21.89 -19.00 -4.17
N PRO A 101 -21.58 -20.29 -3.94
CA PRO A 101 -22.38 -21.37 -4.50
C PRO A 101 -23.85 -21.19 -4.15
N ALA A 102 -24.75 -21.42 -5.10
CA ALA A 102 -26.18 -21.43 -4.81
C ALA A 102 -26.47 -22.47 -3.71
N ALA A 103 -27.28 -22.10 -2.72
CA ALA A 103 -27.72 -23.05 -1.70
C ALA A 103 -28.39 -24.24 -2.39
N ARG A 104 -27.91 -25.45 -2.08
CA ARG A 104 -28.54 -26.70 -2.51
C ARG A 104 -29.88 -26.92 -1.84
#